data_AF-A0A4R4YD53-F1
#
_entry.id   AF-A0A4R4YD53-F1
#
_cell.length_a   1.000
_cell.length_b   1.000
_cell.length_c   1.000
_cell.angle_alpha   90.00
_cell.angle_beta   90.00
_cell.angle_gamma   90.00
#
_symmetry.space_group_name_H-M   'P 1'
#
loop_
_entity.id
_entity.type
_entity.pdbx_description
1 polymer ?
#
loop_
_entity_poly.entity_id
_entity_poly.type
_entity_poly.pdbx_seq_one_letter_code
_entity_poly.pdbx_strand_id
1 'polypeptide(L)'
;VFTPTGPQPAPVPRELDAAEVPEQARSYAEAALRAVDAGFDGVELHGANGYLIAQFLSSTANLRTDAYGGSIAGRIRFAVEAVSMTVEAVGGHRTGLRLSPGAGIWGAEDTDVPAMYGALLAELAPLDLAYIHIEATTDEDVLVELRKAWPGTLIVNPSSPTSPRQSDKAAADHWLGLGADLISFGRAFIANPDLVERLRQGLPIAPHDQSTWYEGGDAGYLTYTAYRHAA
;
A
#
# COMPACT_ATOMS: atom_id res chain seq x y z
N VAL A 1 5.67 8.33 17.40
CA VAL A 1 6.69 7.29 17.17
C VAL A 1 6.58 6.23 18.25
N PHE A 2 6.53 4.95 17.90
CA PHE A 2 6.53 3.87 18.89
C PHE A 2 7.96 3.63 19.38
N THR A 3 8.15 3.60 20.69
CA THR A 3 9.44 3.34 21.33
C THR A 3 9.29 2.14 22.28
N PRO A 4 10.39 1.54 22.77
CA PRO A 4 10.30 0.53 23.83
C PRO A 4 9.56 1.02 25.10
N THR A 5 9.47 2.33 25.29
CA THR A 5 8.71 2.97 26.40
C THR A 5 7.29 3.39 26.02
N GLY A 6 6.79 2.93 24.87
CA GLY A 6 5.47 3.25 24.35
C GLY A 6 5.45 4.40 23.33
N PRO A 7 4.25 4.88 22.94
CA PRO A 7 4.09 5.95 21.96
C PRO A 7 4.63 7.29 22.47
N GLN A 8 5.52 7.91 21.72
CA GLN A 8 6.06 9.25 21.95
C GLN A 8 5.63 10.21 20.83
N PRO A 9 5.58 11.54 21.05
CA PRO A 9 5.38 12.51 19.98
C PRO A 9 6.41 12.33 18.86
N ALA A 10 5.98 12.47 17.61
CA ALA A 10 6.93 12.48 16.50
C ALA A 10 7.73 13.79 16.53
N PRO A 11 9.06 13.75 16.40
CA PRO A 11 9.84 14.97 16.25
C PRO A 11 9.46 15.66 14.93
N VAL A 12 9.69 16.98 14.86
CA VAL A 12 9.55 17.72 13.59
C VAL A 12 10.58 17.16 12.60
N PRO A 13 10.17 16.71 11.40
CA PRO A 13 11.09 16.16 10.42
C PRO A 13 11.97 17.27 9.82
N ARG A 14 13.13 16.89 9.30
CA ARG A 14 13.94 17.74 8.44
C ARG A 14 13.44 17.56 7.00
N GLU A 15 13.14 18.65 6.32
CA GLU A 15 12.88 18.61 4.88
C GLU A 15 14.16 18.20 4.13
N LEU A 16 14.04 17.25 3.19
CA LEU A 16 15.14 16.86 2.31
C LEU A 16 15.52 18.03 1.39
N ASP A 17 16.81 18.29 1.22
CA ASP A 17 17.27 19.20 0.18
C ASP A 17 16.93 18.62 -1.20
N ALA A 18 16.65 19.47 -2.18
CA ALA A 18 16.28 19.03 -3.54
C ALA A 18 17.31 18.06 -4.15
N ALA A 19 18.59 18.23 -3.80
CA ALA A 19 19.68 17.37 -4.27
C ALA A 19 19.73 15.99 -3.57
N GLU A 20 19.11 15.83 -2.40
CA GLU A 20 19.03 14.55 -1.67
C GLU A 20 17.92 13.64 -2.22
N VAL A 21 16.86 14.22 -2.79
CA VAL A 21 15.65 13.48 -3.21
C VAL A 21 15.95 12.36 -4.22
N PRO A 22 16.78 12.57 -5.28
CA PRO A 22 17.13 11.50 -6.21
C PRO A 22 17.87 10.32 -5.55
N GLU A 23 18.66 10.58 -4.51
CA GLU A 23 19.35 9.51 -3.77
C GLU A 23 18.37 8.68 -2.95
N GLN A 24 17.36 9.32 -2.34
CA GLN A 24 16.31 8.59 -1.63
C GLN A 24 15.47 7.74 -2.58
N ALA A 25 15.17 8.23 -3.78
CA ALA A 25 14.49 7.43 -4.81
C ALA A 25 15.34 6.20 -5.21
N ARG A 26 16.66 6.39 -5.44
CA ARG A 26 17.59 5.30 -5.77
C ARG A 26 17.68 4.22 -4.69
N SER A 27 17.52 4.58 -3.43
CA SER A 27 17.58 3.62 -2.32
C SER A 27 16.52 2.50 -2.44
N TYR A 28 15.36 2.79 -3.06
CA TYR A 28 14.34 1.78 -3.34
C TYR A 28 14.83 0.74 -4.37
N ALA A 29 15.54 1.17 -5.41
CA ALA A 29 16.12 0.28 -6.41
C ALA A 29 17.22 -0.61 -5.81
N GLU A 30 18.09 -0.03 -4.97
CA GLU A 30 19.13 -0.79 -4.27
C GLU A 30 18.55 -1.82 -3.30
N ALA A 31 17.49 -1.45 -2.57
CA ALA A 31 16.77 -2.37 -1.70
C ALA A 31 16.08 -3.48 -2.51
N ALA A 32 15.52 -3.15 -3.68
CA ALA A 32 14.88 -4.12 -4.56
C ALA A 32 15.85 -5.16 -5.11
N LEU A 33 17.04 -4.73 -5.53
CA LEU A 33 18.12 -5.63 -5.94
C LEU A 33 18.47 -6.61 -4.82
N ARG A 34 18.67 -6.12 -3.60
CA ARG A 34 18.98 -6.97 -2.45
C ARG A 34 17.84 -7.95 -2.12
N ALA A 35 16.59 -7.52 -2.24
CA ALA A 35 15.44 -8.39 -2.03
C ALA A 35 15.39 -9.51 -3.08
N VAL A 36 15.55 -9.18 -4.35
CA VAL A 36 15.57 -10.18 -5.43
C VAL A 36 16.78 -11.11 -5.28
N ASP A 37 17.96 -10.60 -4.95
CA ASP A 37 19.17 -11.40 -4.67
C ASP A 37 18.97 -12.33 -3.47
N ALA A 38 18.15 -11.94 -2.50
CA ALA A 38 17.77 -12.76 -1.34
C ALA A 38 16.71 -13.84 -1.69
N GLY A 39 16.21 -13.88 -2.93
CA GLY A 39 15.28 -14.89 -3.42
C GLY A 39 13.80 -14.50 -3.37
N PHE A 40 13.46 -13.23 -3.14
CA PHE A 40 12.09 -12.76 -3.31
C PHE A 40 11.69 -12.75 -4.80
N ASP A 41 10.44 -13.11 -5.10
CA ASP A 41 9.90 -13.10 -6.47
C ASP A 41 9.80 -11.68 -7.06
N GLY A 42 9.67 -10.67 -6.19
CA GLY A 42 9.59 -9.26 -6.55
C GLY A 42 9.46 -8.38 -5.31
N VAL A 43 9.14 -7.11 -5.54
CA VAL A 43 8.99 -6.08 -4.50
C VAL A 43 7.72 -5.26 -4.67
N GLU A 44 7.16 -4.80 -3.56
CA GLU A 44 6.08 -3.81 -3.53
C GLU A 44 6.61 -2.53 -2.88
N LEU A 45 6.63 -1.43 -3.63
CA LEU A 45 6.98 -0.12 -3.09
C LEU A 45 5.83 0.38 -2.23
N HIS A 46 6.14 0.86 -1.02
CA HIS A 46 5.14 1.38 -0.11
C HIS A 46 4.86 2.87 -0.38
N GLY A 47 3.88 3.13 -1.24
CA GLY A 47 3.36 4.45 -1.61
C GLY A 47 2.13 4.92 -0.85
N ALA A 48 1.88 4.35 0.34
CA ALA A 48 0.60 4.45 1.04
C ALA A 48 0.80 4.86 2.52
N ASN A 49 -0.32 5.07 3.23
CA ASN A 49 -0.41 5.17 4.68
C ASN A 49 0.45 6.28 5.32
N GLY A 50 0.67 7.37 4.60
CA GLY A 50 1.37 8.55 5.11
C GLY A 50 2.90 8.36 5.28
N TYR A 51 3.49 7.33 4.68
CA TYR A 51 4.94 7.16 4.59
C TYR A 51 5.54 7.98 3.44
N LEU A 52 6.86 7.92 3.26
CA LEU A 52 7.63 8.88 2.46
C LEU A 52 7.04 9.17 1.07
N ILE A 53 6.77 8.15 0.25
CA ILE A 53 6.13 8.37 -1.06
C ILE A 53 4.78 9.06 -0.92
N ALA A 54 3.92 8.61 0.01
CA ALA A 54 2.63 9.24 0.27
C ALA A 54 2.76 10.68 0.83
N GLN A 55 3.83 10.98 1.57
CA GLN A 55 4.13 12.34 2.03
C GLN A 55 4.46 13.26 0.86
N PHE A 56 5.21 12.79 -0.14
CA PHE A 56 5.46 13.55 -1.37
C PHE A 56 4.20 13.77 -2.20
N LEU A 57 3.30 12.77 -2.27
CA LEU A 57 2.02 12.91 -2.98
C LEU A 57 1.09 13.93 -2.30
N SER A 58 1.08 13.93 -0.96
CA SER A 58 0.17 14.69 -0.10
C SER A 58 0.27 16.20 -0.27
N SER A 59 -0.88 16.85 -0.46
CA SER A 59 -1.01 18.31 -0.46
C SER A 59 -0.76 18.99 0.90
N THR A 60 -0.87 18.26 2.01
CA THR A 60 -0.71 18.80 3.37
C THR A 60 0.65 18.47 3.98
N ALA A 61 1.29 17.38 3.55
CA ALA A 61 2.64 17.02 3.98
C ALA A 61 3.74 17.57 3.05
N ASN A 62 3.49 17.67 1.73
CA ASN A 62 4.46 18.22 0.78
C ASN A 62 4.18 19.71 0.52
N LEU A 63 4.87 20.56 1.27
CA LEU A 63 4.81 22.01 1.15
C LEU A 63 5.96 22.60 0.33
N ARG A 64 6.69 21.75 -0.42
CA ARG A 64 7.87 22.17 -1.18
C ARG A 64 7.48 23.10 -2.33
N THR A 65 8.41 23.97 -2.69
CA THR A 65 8.29 24.92 -3.81
C THR A 65 9.27 24.63 -4.95
N ASP A 66 10.01 23.53 -4.86
CA ASP A 66 10.94 23.07 -5.88
C ASP A 66 10.27 22.07 -6.86
N ALA A 67 11.09 21.37 -7.65
CA ALA A 67 10.62 20.43 -8.66
C ALA A 67 9.87 19.20 -8.10
N TYR A 68 9.89 18.99 -6.78
CA TYR A 68 9.24 17.88 -6.09
C TYR A 68 7.97 18.29 -5.34
N GLY A 69 7.47 19.53 -5.51
CA GLY A 69 6.26 19.99 -4.84
C GLY A 69 5.45 21.01 -5.64
N GLY A 70 4.45 21.60 -4.97
CA GLY A 70 3.54 22.61 -5.53
C GLY A 70 2.53 22.05 -6.55
N SER A 71 3.00 21.63 -7.72
CA SER A 71 2.17 21.06 -8.79
C SER A 71 1.94 19.56 -8.62
N ILE A 72 0.90 19.00 -9.27
CA ILE A 72 0.69 17.55 -9.33
C ILE A 72 1.93 16.84 -9.89
N ALA A 73 2.47 17.35 -11.01
CA ALA A 73 3.69 16.81 -11.62
C ALA A 73 4.90 16.82 -10.67
N GLY A 74 5.03 17.84 -9.81
CA GLY A 74 6.07 17.88 -8.80
C GLY A 74 5.85 16.84 -7.69
N ARG A 75 4.64 16.72 -7.18
CA ARG A 75 4.30 15.80 -6.09
C ARG A 75 4.43 14.32 -6.49
N ILE A 76 4.05 13.95 -7.72
CA ILE A 76 4.20 12.57 -8.21
C ILE A 76 5.66 12.22 -8.56
N ARG A 77 6.51 13.22 -8.81
CA ARG A 77 7.87 13.02 -9.34
C ARG A 77 8.68 12.01 -8.52
N PHE A 78 8.66 12.14 -7.20
CA PHE A 78 9.41 11.24 -6.33
C PHE A 78 8.94 9.78 -6.46
N ALA A 79 7.62 9.56 -6.52
CA ALA A 79 7.04 8.23 -6.70
C ALA A 79 7.42 7.64 -8.07
N VAL A 80 7.32 8.44 -9.13
CA VAL A 80 7.69 8.03 -10.50
C VAL A 80 9.18 7.71 -10.58
N GLU A 81 10.05 8.52 -9.99
CA GLU A 81 11.50 8.28 -9.96
C GLU A 81 11.85 6.99 -9.19
N ALA A 82 11.28 6.80 -7.99
CA ALA A 82 11.53 5.60 -7.19
C ALA A 82 11.07 4.33 -7.93
N VAL A 83 9.86 4.34 -8.51
CA VAL A 83 9.34 3.20 -9.26
C VAL A 83 10.17 2.95 -10.52
N SER A 84 10.47 3.98 -11.31
CA SER A 84 11.24 3.83 -12.55
C SER A 84 12.63 3.24 -12.29
N MET A 85 13.33 3.73 -11.25
CA MET A 85 14.64 3.19 -10.88
C MET A 85 14.55 1.75 -10.37
N THR A 86 13.49 1.39 -9.64
CA THR A 86 13.26 -0.02 -9.25
C THR A 86 12.98 -0.89 -10.48
N VAL A 87 12.17 -0.42 -11.43
CA VAL A 87 11.87 -1.13 -12.68
C VAL A 87 13.14 -1.33 -13.51
N GLU A 88 14.01 -0.33 -13.60
CA GLU A 88 15.33 -0.47 -14.26
C GLU A 88 16.20 -1.53 -13.59
N ALA A 89 16.14 -1.63 -12.25
CA ALA A 89 16.98 -2.53 -11.48
C ALA A 89 16.51 -3.99 -11.50
N VAL A 90 15.20 -4.25 -11.39
CA VAL A 90 14.64 -5.61 -11.23
C VAL A 90 13.53 -5.98 -12.22
N GLY A 91 13.07 -5.04 -13.04
CA GLY A 91 12.02 -5.23 -14.04
C GLY A 91 10.61 -4.89 -13.55
N GLY A 92 9.76 -4.41 -14.47
CA GLY A 92 8.35 -4.05 -14.22
C GLY A 92 7.53 -5.22 -13.68
N HIS A 93 7.67 -6.39 -14.30
CA HIS A 93 7.03 -7.65 -13.88
C HIS A 93 7.38 -8.13 -12.45
N ARG A 94 8.38 -7.52 -11.79
CA ARG A 94 8.75 -7.79 -10.38
C ARG A 94 8.47 -6.61 -9.45
N THR A 95 7.86 -5.55 -9.96
CA THR A 95 7.66 -4.30 -9.23
C THR A 95 6.18 -4.01 -9.10
N GLY A 96 5.70 -3.91 -7.87
CA GLY A 96 4.38 -3.39 -7.52
C GLY A 96 4.48 -2.05 -6.79
N LEU A 97 3.38 -1.30 -6.75
CA LEU A 97 3.25 -0.09 -5.92
C LEU A 97 1.94 -0.13 -5.15
N ARG A 98 2.03 0.07 -3.83
CA ARG A 98 0.87 0.16 -2.94
C ARG A 98 0.47 1.59 -2.65
N LEU A 99 -0.81 1.91 -2.75
CA LEU A 99 -1.39 3.25 -2.63
C LEU A 99 -2.61 3.24 -1.68
N SER A 100 -2.86 4.36 -1.01
CA SER A 100 -4.03 4.53 -0.12
C SER A 100 -4.71 5.89 -0.40
N PRO A 101 -5.38 6.04 -1.57
CA PRO A 101 -5.98 7.31 -1.97
C PRO A 101 -6.97 7.81 -0.91
N GLY A 102 -6.86 9.06 -0.50
CA GLY A 102 -7.78 9.70 0.46
C GLY A 102 -7.69 9.21 1.91
N ALA A 103 -6.69 8.40 2.28
CA ALA A 103 -6.64 7.79 3.60
C ALA A 103 -6.43 8.78 4.77
N GLY A 104 -5.76 9.91 4.55
CA GLY A 104 -5.52 10.93 5.59
C GLY A 104 -4.66 10.45 6.78
N ILE A 105 -3.98 9.30 6.63
CA ILE A 105 -3.25 8.66 7.72
C ILE A 105 -2.05 9.53 8.10
N TRP A 106 -1.85 9.72 9.41
CA TRP A 106 -0.83 10.62 9.99
C TRP A 106 -0.96 12.10 9.56
N GLY A 107 -2.13 12.52 9.10
CA GLY A 107 -2.37 13.89 8.63
C GLY A 107 -1.84 14.16 7.22
N ALA A 108 -1.45 13.12 6.47
CA ALA A 108 -1.11 13.22 5.07
C ALA A 108 -2.39 13.14 4.21
N GLU A 109 -2.93 14.30 3.88
CA GLU A 109 -4.17 14.48 3.12
C GLU A 109 -3.92 15.03 1.71
N ASP A 110 -4.77 14.63 0.78
CA ASP A 110 -4.80 15.05 -0.62
C ASP A 110 -6.12 15.75 -0.93
N THR A 111 -6.08 16.99 -1.40
CA THR A 111 -7.28 17.77 -1.73
C THR A 111 -7.90 17.42 -3.08
N ASP A 112 -7.17 16.72 -3.97
CA ASP A 112 -7.65 16.32 -5.30
C ASP A 112 -7.17 14.90 -5.63
N VAL A 113 -7.76 13.93 -4.93
CA VAL A 113 -7.42 12.51 -5.04
C VAL A 113 -7.58 11.99 -6.49
N PRO A 114 -8.68 12.24 -7.22
CA PRO A 114 -8.81 11.74 -8.58
C PRO A 114 -7.71 12.26 -9.51
N ALA A 115 -7.42 13.57 -9.50
CA ALA A 115 -6.41 14.13 -10.39
C ALA A 115 -4.99 13.68 -10.03
N MET A 116 -4.66 13.64 -8.73
CA MET A 116 -3.33 13.23 -8.25
C MET A 116 -3.01 11.79 -8.64
N TYR A 117 -3.88 10.86 -8.26
CA TYR A 117 -3.64 9.43 -8.48
C TYR A 117 -3.85 9.05 -9.94
N GLY A 118 -4.78 9.71 -10.66
CA GLY A 118 -4.91 9.54 -12.10
C GLY A 118 -3.65 9.94 -12.87
N ALA A 119 -3.04 11.08 -12.52
CA ALA A 119 -1.77 11.51 -13.11
C ALA A 119 -0.62 10.55 -12.78
N LEU A 120 -0.53 10.08 -11.52
CA LEU A 120 0.46 9.09 -11.13
C LEU A 120 0.32 7.79 -11.94
N LEU A 121 -0.89 7.24 -12.06
CA LEU A 121 -1.12 6.01 -12.81
C LEU A 121 -0.81 6.16 -14.30
N ALA A 122 -1.07 7.34 -14.89
CA ALA A 122 -0.73 7.62 -16.27
C ALA A 122 0.78 7.59 -16.53
N GLU A 123 1.59 8.14 -15.61
CA GLU A 123 3.06 8.10 -15.70
C GLU A 123 3.64 6.69 -15.47
N LEU A 124 2.97 5.88 -14.63
CA LEU A 124 3.42 4.52 -14.31
C LEU A 124 2.98 3.47 -15.36
N ALA A 125 1.91 3.71 -16.11
CA ALA A 125 1.36 2.75 -17.07
C ALA A 125 2.38 2.25 -18.12
N PRO A 126 3.28 3.08 -18.67
CA PRO A 126 4.31 2.62 -19.62
C PRO A 126 5.39 1.71 -19.01
N LEU A 127 5.47 1.62 -17.67
CA LEU A 127 6.53 0.86 -16.98
C LEU A 127 6.21 -0.64 -16.82
N ASP A 128 5.02 -1.08 -17.24
CA ASP A 128 4.58 -2.48 -17.22
C ASP A 128 4.77 -3.14 -15.84
N LEU A 129 4.26 -2.47 -14.80
CA LEU A 129 4.34 -2.95 -13.42
C LEU A 129 3.55 -4.25 -13.24
N ALA A 130 4.04 -5.11 -12.35
CA ALA A 130 3.38 -6.35 -11.96
C ALA A 130 1.95 -6.09 -11.47
N TYR A 131 1.75 -5.03 -10.68
CA TYR A 131 0.44 -4.58 -10.23
C TYR A 131 0.49 -3.19 -9.59
N ILE A 132 -0.68 -2.57 -9.49
CA ILE A 132 -0.98 -1.52 -8.52
C ILE A 132 -1.84 -2.14 -7.42
N HIS A 133 -1.54 -1.82 -6.16
CA HIS A 133 -2.30 -2.29 -5.00
C HIS A 133 -2.93 -1.11 -4.27
N ILE A 134 -4.26 -1.02 -4.27
CA ILE A 134 -5.01 0.10 -3.66
C ILE A 134 -5.74 -0.35 -2.41
N GLU A 135 -5.60 0.42 -1.33
CA GLU A 135 -6.50 0.34 -0.17
C GLU A 135 -7.80 1.10 -0.43
N ALA A 136 -8.94 0.51 -0.06
CA ALA A 136 -10.26 1.12 -0.21
C ALA A 136 -10.53 2.21 0.84
N THR A 137 -9.77 3.30 0.75
CA THR A 137 -9.73 4.41 1.71
C THR A 137 -10.44 5.69 1.23
N THR A 138 -11.02 5.66 0.04
CA THR A 138 -11.81 6.76 -0.54
C THR A 138 -13.11 6.22 -1.15
N ASP A 139 -13.92 7.12 -1.71
CA ASP A 139 -15.20 6.78 -2.32
C ASP A 139 -15.04 5.78 -3.47
N GLU A 140 -16.01 4.88 -3.59
CA GLU A 140 -16.00 3.80 -4.59
C GLU A 140 -15.88 4.33 -6.02
N ASP A 141 -16.62 5.40 -6.34
CA ASP A 141 -16.57 6.04 -7.66
C ASP A 141 -15.15 6.51 -8.02
N VAL A 142 -14.40 7.03 -7.05
CA VAL A 142 -13.01 7.45 -7.27
C VAL A 142 -12.14 6.23 -7.60
N LEU A 143 -12.31 5.11 -6.87
CA LEU A 143 -11.55 3.90 -7.14
C LEU A 143 -11.90 3.27 -8.48
N VAL A 144 -13.15 3.33 -8.90
CA VAL A 144 -13.59 2.90 -10.23
C VAL A 144 -12.95 3.76 -11.32
N GLU A 145 -12.85 5.08 -11.14
CA GLU A 145 -12.12 5.95 -12.07
C GLU A 145 -10.62 5.61 -12.12
N LEU A 146 -9.98 5.33 -10.98
CA LEU A 146 -8.58 4.89 -10.95
C LEU A 146 -8.40 3.53 -11.65
N ARG A 147 -9.36 2.60 -11.53
CA ARG A 147 -9.32 1.34 -12.29
C ARG A 147 -9.34 1.59 -13.78
N LYS A 148 -10.17 2.52 -14.27
CA LYS A 148 -10.24 2.89 -15.70
C LYS A 148 -8.93 3.49 -16.20
N ALA A 149 -8.22 4.22 -15.35
CA ALA A 149 -6.93 4.85 -15.69
C ALA A 149 -5.76 3.85 -15.71
N TRP A 150 -5.81 2.78 -14.90
CA TRP A 150 -4.76 1.77 -14.83
C TRP A 150 -5.03 0.61 -15.80
N PRO A 151 -4.17 0.34 -16.80
CA PRO A 151 -4.38 -0.77 -17.73
C PRO A 151 -3.89 -2.14 -17.21
N GLY A 152 -3.01 -2.15 -16.20
CA GLY A 152 -2.41 -3.36 -15.66
C GLY A 152 -3.27 -4.06 -14.60
N THR A 153 -2.65 -5.01 -13.90
CA THR A 153 -3.27 -5.72 -12.77
C THR A 153 -3.54 -4.77 -11.61
N LEU A 154 -4.77 -4.78 -11.10
CA LEU A 154 -5.19 -4.04 -9.91
C LEU A 154 -5.50 -5.01 -8.76
N ILE A 155 -4.79 -4.84 -7.65
CA ILE A 155 -5.11 -5.45 -6.37
C ILE A 155 -5.91 -4.45 -5.54
N VAL A 156 -7.06 -4.83 -5.01
CA VAL A 156 -7.81 -4.01 -4.05
C VAL A 156 -7.77 -4.65 -2.66
N ASN A 157 -7.48 -3.85 -1.65
CA ASN A 157 -7.65 -4.20 -0.25
C ASN A 157 -9.00 -3.62 0.25
N PRO A 158 -10.03 -4.44 0.54
CA PRO A 158 -11.35 -3.97 0.96
C PRO A 158 -11.39 -3.49 2.43
N SER A 159 -10.25 -3.13 3.00
CA SER A 159 -10.14 -2.60 4.36
C SER A 159 -9.51 -1.23 4.34
N SER A 160 -9.83 -0.47 5.39
CA SER A 160 -9.15 0.79 5.71
C SER A 160 -8.42 0.60 7.04
N PRO A 161 -7.18 1.11 7.18
CA PRO A 161 -6.44 1.05 8.43
C PRO A 161 -7.19 1.68 9.62
N THR A 162 -8.06 2.66 9.36
CA THR A 162 -8.83 3.39 10.39
C THR A 162 -10.16 2.72 10.76
N SER A 163 -10.65 1.79 9.94
CA SER A 163 -11.86 1.02 10.25
C SER A 163 -11.48 -0.25 11.01
N PRO A 164 -12.21 -0.69 12.05
CA PRO A 164 -11.96 -1.99 12.70
C PRO A 164 -12.48 -3.18 11.90
N ARG A 165 -13.17 -2.96 10.78
CA ARG A 165 -13.81 -4.01 9.99
C ARG A 165 -12.77 -4.97 9.40
N GLN A 166 -12.97 -6.27 9.60
CA GLN A 166 -12.24 -7.32 8.90
C GLN A 166 -12.94 -7.57 7.54
N SER A 167 -12.17 -7.60 6.46
CA SER A 167 -12.72 -7.93 5.12
C SER A 167 -13.11 -9.40 5.05
N ASP A 168 -14.21 -9.68 4.36
CA ASP A 168 -14.76 -11.01 4.15
C ASP A 168 -14.95 -11.31 2.67
N LYS A 169 -15.57 -12.45 2.37
CA LYS A 169 -15.85 -12.87 1.00
C LYS A 169 -16.80 -11.91 0.26
N ALA A 170 -17.79 -11.34 0.94
CA ALA A 170 -18.76 -10.45 0.31
C ALA A 170 -18.09 -9.15 -0.14
N ALA A 171 -17.23 -8.57 0.69
CA ALA A 171 -16.44 -7.41 0.32
C ALA A 171 -15.48 -7.72 -0.84
N ALA A 172 -14.87 -8.90 -0.86
CA ALA A 172 -14.01 -9.33 -1.97
C ALA A 172 -14.78 -9.47 -3.29
N ASP A 173 -15.92 -10.16 -3.27
CA ASP A 173 -16.77 -10.38 -4.45
C ASP A 173 -17.29 -9.04 -5.01
N HIS A 174 -17.61 -8.08 -4.14
CA HIS A 174 -17.99 -6.71 -4.51
C HIS A 174 -16.90 -6.02 -5.34
N TRP A 175 -15.67 -5.95 -4.83
CA TRP A 175 -14.56 -5.28 -5.52
C TRP A 175 -14.10 -6.00 -6.79
N LEU A 176 -14.17 -7.33 -6.83
CA LEU A 176 -13.98 -8.09 -8.07
C LEU A 176 -15.03 -7.71 -9.11
N GLY A 177 -16.30 -7.55 -8.71
CA GLY A 177 -17.38 -7.08 -9.57
C GLY A 177 -17.19 -5.67 -10.13
N LEU A 178 -16.39 -4.84 -9.46
CA LEU A 178 -16.04 -3.47 -9.88
C LEU A 178 -14.75 -3.39 -10.71
N GLY A 179 -14.11 -4.53 -11.01
CA GLY A 179 -12.96 -4.61 -11.90
C GLY A 179 -11.60 -4.73 -11.24
N ALA A 180 -11.53 -5.00 -9.93
CA ALA A 180 -10.29 -5.49 -9.31
C ALA A 180 -9.93 -6.87 -9.89
N ASP A 181 -8.65 -7.12 -10.14
CA ASP A 181 -8.18 -8.41 -10.64
C ASP A 181 -7.87 -9.36 -9.47
N LEU A 182 -7.41 -8.80 -8.35
CA LEU A 182 -7.05 -9.53 -7.13
C LEU A 182 -7.55 -8.78 -5.89
N ILE A 183 -7.79 -9.54 -4.82
CA ILE A 183 -8.17 -9.00 -3.51
C ILE A 183 -7.12 -9.38 -2.49
N SER A 184 -6.62 -8.40 -1.73
CA SER A 184 -5.72 -8.63 -0.61
C SER A 184 -6.45 -8.58 0.73
N PHE A 185 -5.99 -9.38 1.69
CA PHE A 185 -6.54 -9.44 3.04
C PHE A 185 -5.41 -9.26 4.05
N GLY A 186 -5.57 -8.34 5.00
CA GLY A 186 -4.61 -8.15 6.10
C GLY A 186 -5.06 -8.88 7.35
N ARG A 187 -5.98 -8.25 8.10
CA ARG A 187 -6.49 -8.74 9.39
C ARG A 187 -7.11 -10.14 9.35
N ALA A 188 -7.68 -10.55 8.22
CA ALA A 188 -8.18 -11.92 8.06
C ALA A 188 -7.03 -12.93 8.01
N PHE A 189 -5.94 -12.64 7.32
CA PHE A 189 -4.79 -13.54 7.26
C PHE A 189 -4.05 -13.64 8.59
N ILE A 190 -4.03 -12.57 9.41
CA ILE A 190 -3.45 -12.62 10.77
C ILE A 190 -4.03 -13.79 11.57
N ALA A 191 -5.37 -13.90 11.60
CA ALA A 191 -6.06 -14.88 12.44
C ALA A 191 -6.37 -16.23 11.78
N ASN A 192 -6.14 -16.34 10.46
CA ASN A 192 -6.61 -17.46 9.66
C ASN A 192 -5.49 -17.90 8.70
N PRO A 193 -4.57 -18.80 9.13
CA PRO A 193 -3.50 -19.29 8.26
C PRO A 193 -4.03 -20.04 7.02
N ASP A 194 -5.26 -20.56 7.11
CA ASP A 194 -5.99 -21.28 6.08
C ASP A 194 -7.08 -20.42 5.39
N LEU A 195 -6.97 -19.09 5.44
CA LEU A 195 -8.00 -18.16 4.94
C LEU A 195 -8.49 -18.50 3.53
N VAL A 196 -7.60 -18.88 2.63
CA VAL A 196 -7.95 -19.24 1.25
C VAL A 196 -8.92 -20.41 1.20
N GLU A 197 -8.68 -21.47 1.99
CA GLU A 197 -9.60 -22.61 2.07
C GLU A 197 -10.93 -22.21 2.69
N ARG A 198 -10.91 -21.34 3.72
CA ARG A 198 -12.13 -20.84 4.34
C ARG A 198 -13.00 -20.08 3.35
N LEU A 199 -12.40 -19.17 2.57
CA LEU A 199 -13.11 -18.43 1.54
C LEU A 199 -13.65 -19.35 0.44
N ARG A 200 -12.87 -20.36 0.01
CA ARG A 200 -13.28 -21.33 -1.02
C ARG A 200 -14.48 -22.18 -0.58
N GLN A 201 -14.51 -22.58 0.68
CA GLN A 201 -15.52 -23.49 1.23
C GLN A 201 -16.68 -22.78 1.94
N GLY A 202 -16.63 -21.44 2.05
CA GLY A 202 -17.62 -20.66 2.80
C GLY A 202 -17.55 -20.90 4.32
N LEU A 203 -16.36 -21.19 4.86
CA LEU A 203 -16.15 -21.40 6.29
C LEU A 203 -16.03 -20.06 7.04
N PRO A 204 -16.35 -20.03 8.34
CA PRO A 204 -16.22 -18.82 9.16
C PRO A 204 -14.78 -18.30 9.25
N ILE A 205 -14.61 -16.99 9.06
CA ILE A 205 -13.35 -16.28 9.32
C ILE A 205 -13.25 -16.04 10.84
N ALA A 206 -12.16 -16.50 11.45
CA ALA A 206 -11.89 -16.28 12.86
C ALA A 206 -11.54 -14.80 13.13
N PRO A 207 -11.98 -14.24 14.27
CA PRO A 207 -11.61 -12.89 14.66
C PRO A 207 -10.12 -12.83 15.02
N HIS A 208 -9.53 -11.66 14.77
CA HIS A 208 -8.18 -11.35 15.22
C HIS A 208 -8.20 -10.68 16.59
N ASP A 209 -7.08 -10.78 17.31
CA ASP A 209 -6.84 -10.05 18.54
C ASP A 209 -5.88 -8.89 18.23
N GLN A 210 -6.35 -7.66 18.37
CA GLN A 210 -5.54 -6.48 18.06
C GLN A 210 -4.45 -6.23 19.12
N SER A 211 -4.63 -6.74 20.35
CA SER A 211 -3.66 -6.53 21.42
C SER A 211 -2.31 -7.20 21.15
N THR A 212 -2.30 -8.24 20.30
CA THR A 212 -1.11 -9.06 20.04
C THR A 212 -0.33 -8.64 18.78
N TRP A 213 -0.83 -7.71 17.96
CA TRP A 213 -0.23 -7.37 16.66
C TRP A 213 1.22 -6.89 16.74
N TYR A 214 1.59 -6.24 17.84
CA TYR A 214 2.89 -5.58 18.01
C TYR A 214 3.59 -5.95 19.35
N GLU A 215 3.11 -6.99 20.04
CA GLU A 215 3.66 -7.41 21.35
C GLU A 215 4.96 -8.23 21.20
N GLY A 216 5.08 -9.01 20.12
CA GLY A 216 6.16 -9.96 19.90
C GLY A 216 5.93 -11.32 20.57
N GLY A 217 6.74 -12.31 20.20
CA GLY A 217 6.56 -13.71 20.63
C GLY A 217 5.54 -14.48 19.79
N ASP A 218 5.18 -15.69 20.24
CA ASP A 218 4.36 -16.62 19.46
C ASP A 218 2.85 -16.32 19.56
N ALA A 219 2.41 -15.75 20.69
CA ALA A 219 1.00 -15.50 20.98
C ALA A 219 0.41 -14.49 20.00
N GLY A 220 -0.68 -14.87 19.31
CA GLY A 220 -1.30 -14.03 18.29
C GLY A 220 -0.49 -13.91 17.00
N TYR A 221 0.58 -14.69 16.84
CA TYR A 221 1.37 -14.78 15.62
C TYR A 221 1.38 -16.21 15.05
N LEU A 222 1.92 -17.18 15.81
CA LEU A 222 2.00 -18.60 15.40
C LEU A 222 0.90 -19.47 16.02
N THR A 223 0.11 -18.92 16.95
CA THR A 223 -0.89 -19.69 17.72
C THR A 223 -2.27 -19.76 17.05
N TYR A 224 -2.50 -19.04 15.97
CA TYR A 224 -3.75 -19.17 15.20
C TYR A 224 -3.80 -20.52 14.50
N THR A 225 -4.95 -21.20 14.58
CA THR A 225 -5.12 -22.56 14.05
C THR A 225 -6.04 -22.59 12.84
N ALA A 226 -5.79 -23.55 11.95
CA ALA A 226 -6.67 -23.83 10.84
C ALA A 226 -8.07 -24.28 11.32
N TYR A 227 -9.07 -24.12 10.46
CA TYR A 227 -10.43 -24.54 10.76
C TYR A 227 -10.48 -26.06 11.03
N ARG A 228 -11.14 -26.44 12.12
CA ARG A 228 -11.36 -27.85 12.47
C ARG A 228 -12.78 -28.23 12.08
N HIS A 229 -12.90 -29.09 11.07
CA HIS A 229 -14.18 -29.69 10.70
C HIS A 229 -14.72 -30.54 11.86
N ALA A 230 -16.02 -30.45 12.13
CA ALA A 230 -16.68 -31.38 13.03
C ALA A 230 -16.58 -32.80 12.44
N ALA A 231 -16.26 -33.77 13.29
CA ALA A 231 -16.19 -35.19 12.94
C ALA A 231 -17.58 -35.80 12.73
#